data_AF-A0A024GI98-F1
#
_entry.id   AF-A0A024GI98-F1
#
_cell.length_a   1.000
_cell.length_b   1.000
_cell.length_c   1.000
_cell.angle_alpha   90.00
_cell.angle_beta   90.00
_cell.angle_gamma   90.00
#
_symmetry.space_group_name_H-M   'P 1'
#
loop_
_entity.id
_entity.type
_entity.pdbx_description
1 polymer ?
#
loop_
_entity_poly.entity_id
_entity_poly.type
_entity_poly.pdbx_seq_one_letter_code
_entity_poly.pdbx_strand_id
1 'polypeptide(L)'
;MVDEAQNRSLIQSLVSLGGQSAFSEDPREARLKRLAKMDASAKNTDIVCDASGSCRLPSECEAGNAEDLGKTLSEEFLTQLKEMGFTQIRAQKALLATGSEGLEAAINWIGEHQEDPDIDEPISNSACANATKVLTEEEKAQKLAALEAKIEERRRERIEKEKQEKIQNEIKRRTTGRDMQKARDEIEDIQRKIAVDKLKKEREQVKIERERIRKQFEMDKLERRARGGKLTGAPFELPVESAQTETKAQESTEPKPQLSPKEQIATSIEKLKQYRIGDDGLTALKTLNMYLKNLIEQPDEEKFRSINLDNAAVRKRVASLVGGIAFLKALGYEKDESDNTLKLNIEKRDMELLKHAKTSTESAIAALT
;
A
#
# COMPACT_ATOMS: atom_id res chain seq x y z
N MET A 1 -10.08 61.14 9.55
CA MET A 1 -11.50 60.74 9.42
C MET A 1 -11.92 60.49 7.96
N VAL A 2 -11.02 59.98 7.10
CA VAL A 2 -11.40 59.58 5.72
C VAL A 2 -10.80 58.23 5.30
N ASP A 3 -9.70 57.75 5.88
CA ASP A 3 -9.05 56.52 5.38
C ASP A 3 -9.53 55.17 5.96
N GLU A 4 -10.52 55.15 6.85
CA GLU A 4 -10.99 53.90 7.48
C GLU A 4 -12.21 53.29 6.78
N ALA A 5 -12.82 54.01 5.83
CA ALA A 5 -13.98 53.56 5.06
C ALA A 5 -13.60 52.84 3.75
N GLN A 6 -12.47 53.19 3.13
CA GLN A 6 -12.01 52.56 1.88
C GLN A 6 -11.35 51.19 2.09
N ASN A 7 -10.75 50.94 3.27
CA ASN A 7 -10.17 49.64 3.58
C ASN A 7 -11.18 48.59 4.07
N ARG A 8 -12.40 49.00 4.46
CA ARG A 8 -13.49 48.07 4.80
C ARG A 8 -14.25 47.57 3.57
N SER A 9 -14.32 48.37 2.50
CA SER A 9 -14.91 47.99 1.22
C SER A 9 -14.08 46.97 0.44
N LEU A 10 -12.77 46.93 0.65
CA LEU A 10 -11.85 45.99 -0.03
C LEU A 10 -11.77 44.61 0.66
N ILE A 11 -12.20 44.53 1.92
CA ILE A 11 -12.25 43.26 2.69
C ILE A 11 -13.62 42.58 2.53
N GLN A 12 -14.66 43.30 2.08
CA GLN A 12 -16.01 42.76 1.92
C GLN A 12 -16.31 42.16 0.53
N SER A 13 -15.39 42.24 -0.44
CA SER A 13 -15.54 41.60 -1.77
C SER A 13 -14.73 40.29 -1.94
N LEU A 14 -14.16 39.75 -0.86
CA LEU A 14 -13.34 38.53 -0.88
C LEU A 14 -13.89 37.41 0.02
N VAL A 15 -15.19 37.43 0.29
CA VAL A 15 -15.91 36.41 1.09
C VAL A 15 -17.03 35.74 0.28
N SER A 16 -16.75 35.31 -0.96
CA SER A 16 -17.73 34.53 -1.74
C SER A 16 -17.17 33.36 -2.55
N LEU A 17 -15.92 32.94 -2.35
CA LEU A 17 -15.37 31.76 -3.02
C LEU A 17 -14.44 31.02 -2.07
N GLY A 18 -14.86 29.84 -1.61
CA GLY A 18 -13.97 28.90 -0.93
C GLY A 18 -14.52 28.32 0.36
N GLY A 19 -15.61 27.57 0.27
CA GLY A 19 -16.20 26.85 1.40
C GLY A 19 -16.89 25.57 0.94
N GLN A 20 -16.14 24.66 0.30
CA GLN A 20 -16.57 23.27 0.21
C GLN A 20 -15.68 22.46 1.15
N SER A 21 -16.32 21.95 2.20
CA SER A 21 -15.81 20.93 3.10
C SER A 21 -15.27 19.76 2.29
N ALA A 22 -13.96 19.54 2.34
CA ALA A 22 -13.34 18.28 1.94
C ALA A 22 -13.70 17.21 2.99
N PHE A 23 -14.92 16.69 2.88
CA PHE A 23 -15.29 15.41 3.44
C PHE A 23 -14.38 14.38 2.77
N SER A 24 -13.75 13.50 3.55
CA SER A 24 -12.85 12.47 3.04
C SER A 24 -13.59 11.58 2.05
N GLU A 25 -13.44 11.86 0.75
CA GLU A 25 -14.01 11.01 -0.29
C GLU A 25 -13.31 9.65 -0.25
N ASP A 26 -14.11 8.60 -0.15
CA ASP A 26 -13.62 7.24 -0.20
C ASP A 26 -12.82 7.03 -1.51
N PRO A 27 -11.66 6.34 -1.48
CA PRO A 27 -10.83 6.13 -2.67
C PRO A 27 -11.57 5.47 -3.85
N ARG A 28 -12.68 4.76 -3.55
CA ARG A 28 -13.59 4.18 -4.55
C ARG A 28 -14.52 5.22 -5.18
N GLU A 29 -15.01 6.17 -4.41
CA GLU A 29 -15.88 7.25 -4.87
C GLU A 29 -15.10 8.25 -5.74
N ALA A 30 -13.86 8.56 -5.35
CA ALA A 30 -12.93 9.35 -6.16
C ALA A 30 -12.60 8.65 -7.50
N ARG A 31 -12.49 7.31 -7.51
CA ARG A 31 -12.26 6.52 -8.74
C ARG A 31 -13.50 6.51 -9.64
N LEU A 32 -14.70 6.39 -9.06
CA LEU A 32 -15.96 6.46 -9.80
C LEU A 32 -16.19 7.87 -10.39
N LYS A 33 -15.88 8.93 -9.65
CA LYS A 33 -15.92 10.31 -10.17
C LYS A 33 -14.92 10.52 -11.32
N ARG A 34 -13.72 9.94 -11.25
CA ARG A 34 -12.75 10.00 -12.37
C ARG A 34 -13.24 9.25 -13.60
N LEU A 35 -13.83 8.06 -13.43
CA LEU A 35 -14.42 7.30 -14.55
C LEU A 35 -15.60 8.07 -15.17
N ALA A 36 -16.50 8.61 -14.35
CA ALA A 36 -17.62 9.44 -14.83
C ALA A 36 -17.16 10.75 -15.52
N LYS A 37 -16.02 11.32 -15.11
CA LYS A 37 -15.40 12.49 -15.77
C LYS A 37 -14.76 12.12 -17.12
N MET A 38 -14.27 10.88 -17.28
CA MET A 38 -13.77 10.36 -18.55
C MET A 38 -14.93 10.15 -19.54
N ASP A 39 -16.10 9.72 -19.07
CA ASP A 39 -17.32 9.62 -19.91
C ASP A 39 -17.92 10.99 -20.26
N ALA A 40 -17.82 11.99 -19.37
CA ALA A 40 -18.33 13.35 -19.61
C ALA A 40 -17.45 14.20 -20.57
N SER A 41 -16.24 13.73 -20.91
CA SER A 41 -15.35 14.40 -21.87
C SER A 41 -15.32 13.73 -23.25
N ALA A 42 -16.13 12.69 -23.46
CA ALA A 42 -16.45 12.18 -24.79
C ALA A 42 -17.49 13.12 -25.42
N LYS A 43 -17.02 14.19 -26.06
CA LYS A 43 -17.85 15.00 -26.95
C LYS A 43 -18.32 14.08 -28.09
N ASN A 44 -19.61 13.76 -28.08
CA ASN A 44 -20.30 13.13 -29.19
C ASN A 44 -20.52 14.18 -30.30
N THR A 45 -19.53 14.30 -31.18
CA THR A 45 -19.64 14.85 -32.54
C THR A 45 -19.95 13.63 -33.42
N ASP A 46 -21.03 13.49 -34.18
CA ASP A 46 -21.88 14.45 -34.88
C ASP A 46 -23.30 13.88 -34.99
N ILE A 47 -24.34 14.68 -34.71
CA ILE A 47 -25.71 14.41 -35.15
C ILE A 47 -26.19 15.70 -35.81
N VAL A 48 -26.48 15.62 -37.11
CA VAL A 48 -27.04 16.75 -37.87
C VAL A 48 -28.56 16.55 -37.93
N CYS A 49 -29.31 17.57 -37.49
CA CYS A 49 -30.77 17.59 -37.57
C CYS A 49 -31.19 18.62 -38.62
N ASP A 50 -32.12 18.27 -39.51
CA ASP A 50 -32.71 19.21 -40.47
C ASP A 50 -33.90 19.99 -39.86
N ALA A 51 -34.36 21.04 -40.57
CA ALA A 51 -35.41 21.95 -40.12
C ALA A 51 -36.82 21.31 -39.99
N SER A 52 -36.96 20.00 -40.23
CA SER A 52 -38.19 19.25 -40.00
C SER A 52 -38.17 18.41 -38.71
N GLY A 53 -37.08 18.47 -37.94
CA GLY A 53 -37.00 17.84 -36.61
C GLY A 53 -36.64 16.35 -36.62
N SER A 54 -36.09 15.83 -37.71
CA SER A 54 -35.52 14.48 -37.76
C SER A 54 -34.01 14.54 -37.54
N CYS A 55 -33.52 13.80 -36.54
CA CYS A 55 -32.09 13.71 -36.21
C CYS A 55 -31.53 12.33 -36.59
N ARG A 56 -30.39 12.28 -37.30
CA ARG A 56 -29.74 11.03 -37.75
C ARG A 56 -28.26 10.98 -37.36
N LEU A 57 -27.75 9.78 -37.08
CA LEU A 57 -26.32 9.50 -36.83
C LEU A 57 -25.54 9.38 -38.17
N PRO A 58 -24.25 9.76 -38.24
CA PRO A 58 -23.44 9.64 -39.44
C PRO A 58 -23.10 8.16 -39.61
N SER A 59 -23.75 7.53 -40.57
CA SER A 59 -23.31 6.24 -41.09
C SER A 59 -22.25 6.55 -42.15
N GLU A 60 -20.99 6.21 -41.87
CA GLU A 60 -20.09 5.81 -42.93
C GLU A 60 -20.48 4.39 -43.34
N CYS A 61 -21.48 4.32 -44.19
CA CYS A 61 -21.55 3.30 -45.21
C CYS A 61 -22.22 4.01 -46.38
N GLU A 62 -21.41 4.57 -47.27
CA GLU A 62 -21.90 4.99 -48.56
C GLU A 62 -22.64 3.81 -49.18
N ALA A 63 -23.95 3.96 -49.30
CA ALA A 63 -24.78 3.15 -50.15
C ALA A 63 -24.42 3.53 -51.60
N GLY A 64 -23.30 2.98 -52.07
CA GLY A 64 -23.02 2.82 -53.48
C GLY A 64 -24.09 1.90 -54.09
N ASN A 65 -24.65 2.36 -55.20
CA ASN A 65 -25.74 1.74 -55.94
C ASN A 65 -25.58 0.22 -56.13
N ALA A 66 -26.68 -0.48 -55.90
CA ALA A 66 -26.86 -1.90 -56.17
C ALA A 66 -27.02 -2.20 -57.66
N GLU A 67 -26.05 -1.83 -58.48
CA GLU A 67 -25.91 -2.28 -59.87
C GLU A 67 -24.43 -2.37 -60.27
N ASP A 68 -23.70 -3.42 -59.84
CA ASP A 68 -22.60 -4.03 -60.64
C ASP A 68 -22.05 -5.33 -60.02
N LEU A 69 -22.91 -6.27 -59.60
CA LEU A 69 -22.47 -7.60 -59.13
C LEU A 69 -22.23 -8.57 -60.31
N GLY A 70 -21.54 -8.10 -61.34
CA GLY A 70 -21.33 -8.86 -62.57
C GLY A 70 -20.05 -8.57 -63.36
N LYS A 71 -19.15 -7.68 -62.90
CA LYS A 71 -18.07 -7.21 -63.79
C LYS A 71 -16.64 -7.09 -63.26
N THR A 72 -16.26 -7.76 -62.18
CA THR A 72 -14.82 -7.83 -61.80
C THR A 72 -14.32 -9.24 -61.45
N LEU A 73 -14.77 -10.27 -62.18
CA LEU A 73 -13.85 -11.39 -62.39
C LEU A 73 -12.78 -10.87 -63.34
N SER A 74 -11.64 -10.45 -62.79
CA SER A 74 -10.44 -10.11 -63.57
C SER A 74 -10.02 -11.33 -64.38
N GLU A 75 -10.51 -11.41 -65.62
CA GLU A 75 -10.28 -12.55 -66.53
C GLU A 75 -8.78 -12.77 -66.76
N GLU A 76 -7.98 -11.72 -66.62
CA GLU A 76 -6.51 -11.74 -66.67
C GLU A 76 -5.90 -12.63 -65.57
N PHE A 77 -6.24 -12.42 -64.29
CA PHE A 77 -5.73 -13.24 -63.18
C PHE A 77 -6.28 -14.67 -63.23
N LEU A 78 -7.51 -14.84 -63.70
CA LEU A 78 -8.12 -16.15 -63.88
C LEU A 78 -7.41 -16.95 -65.00
N THR A 79 -6.96 -16.28 -66.07
CA THR A 79 -6.17 -16.91 -67.14
C THR A 79 -4.76 -17.26 -66.67
N GLN A 80 -4.11 -16.38 -65.88
CA GLN A 80 -2.80 -16.65 -65.29
C GLN A 80 -2.83 -17.83 -64.29
N LEU A 81 -3.86 -17.93 -63.45
CA LEU A 81 -4.02 -19.05 -62.52
C LEU A 81 -4.27 -20.38 -63.25
N LYS A 82 -4.99 -20.35 -64.38
CA LYS A 82 -5.14 -21.52 -65.27
C LYS A 82 -3.81 -21.93 -65.90
N GLU A 83 -3.01 -20.97 -66.37
CA GLU A 83 -1.69 -21.22 -66.96
C GLU A 83 -0.70 -21.79 -65.93
N MET A 84 -0.84 -21.40 -64.65
CA MET A 84 -0.11 -21.98 -63.53
C MET A 84 -0.56 -23.40 -63.13
N GLY A 85 -1.62 -23.92 -63.76
CA GLY A 85 -2.11 -25.28 -63.55
C GLY A 85 -3.19 -25.42 -62.48
N PHE A 86 -3.74 -24.33 -61.94
CA PHE A 86 -4.89 -24.40 -61.05
C PHE A 86 -6.18 -24.62 -61.85
N THR A 87 -7.10 -25.45 -61.33
CA THR A 87 -8.40 -25.67 -61.98
C THR A 87 -9.19 -24.36 -62.03
N GLN A 88 -10.00 -24.19 -63.08
CA GLN A 88 -10.79 -22.96 -63.26
C GLN A 88 -11.69 -22.65 -62.06
N ILE A 89 -12.19 -23.69 -61.39
CA ILE A 89 -13.09 -23.58 -60.24
C ILE A 89 -12.32 -23.07 -59.02
N ARG A 90 -11.10 -23.58 -58.78
CA ARG A 90 -10.18 -23.10 -57.74
C ARG A 90 -9.84 -21.63 -57.92
N ALA A 91 -9.45 -21.27 -59.14
CA ALA A 91 -9.10 -19.89 -59.48
C ALA A 91 -10.28 -18.93 -59.30
N GLN A 92 -11.48 -19.34 -59.71
CA GLN A 92 -12.69 -18.54 -59.53
C GLN A 92 -13.07 -18.38 -58.05
N LYS A 93 -13.03 -19.45 -57.24
CA LYS A 93 -13.32 -19.38 -55.80
C LYS A 93 -12.33 -18.48 -55.06
N ALA A 94 -11.05 -18.61 -55.38
CA ALA A 94 -10.00 -17.79 -54.80
C ALA A 94 -10.20 -16.31 -55.10
N LEU A 95 -10.48 -15.97 -56.37
CA LEU A 95 -10.72 -14.59 -56.78
C LEU A 95 -12.00 -14.00 -56.19
N LEU A 96 -13.04 -14.82 -55.96
CA LEU A 96 -14.26 -14.40 -55.29
C LEU A 96 -14.05 -14.22 -53.78
N ALA A 97 -13.25 -15.07 -53.14
CA ALA A 97 -12.95 -14.98 -51.71
C ALA A 97 -12.01 -13.80 -51.39
N THR A 98 -11.10 -13.47 -52.30
CA THR A 98 -10.15 -12.34 -52.14
C THR A 98 -10.66 -11.05 -52.78
N GLY A 99 -11.87 -11.03 -53.34
CA GLY A 99 -12.46 -9.83 -53.92
C GLY A 99 -11.67 -9.24 -55.10
N SER A 100 -10.94 -10.07 -55.86
CA SER A 100 -10.06 -9.64 -56.97
C SER A 100 -8.93 -8.67 -56.58
N GLU A 101 -8.44 -8.70 -55.34
CA GLU A 101 -7.36 -7.82 -54.84
C GLU A 101 -5.97 -8.10 -55.44
N GLY A 102 -5.74 -9.27 -56.04
CA GLY A 102 -4.50 -9.59 -56.79
C GLY A 102 -4.23 -11.08 -56.99
N LEU A 103 -3.30 -11.42 -57.91
CA LEU A 103 -2.91 -12.81 -58.22
C LEU A 103 -2.32 -13.53 -57.00
N GLU A 104 -1.41 -12.90 -56.27
CA GLU A 104 -0.72 -13.49 -55.12
C GLU A 104 -1.67 -13.80 -53.96
N ALA A 105 -2.66 -12.93 -53.71
CA ALA A 105 -3.68 -13.15 -52.69
C ALA A 105 -4.54 -14.39 -53.03
N ALA A 106 -4.91 -14.55 -54.31
CA ALA A 106 -5.63 -15.73 -54.78
C ALA A 106 -4.79 -17.01 -54.64
N ILE A 107 -3.49 -16.96 -54.93
CA ILE A 107 -2.58 -18.11 -54.74
C ILE A 107 -2.47 -18.48 -53.26
N ASN A 108 -2.31 -17.49 -52.37
CA ASN A 108 -2.23 -17.74 -50.93
C ASN A 108 -3.52 -18.39 -50.40
N TRP A 109 -4.68 -17.89 -50.84
CA TRP A 109 -5.97 -18.48 -50.47
C TRP A 109 -6.11 -19.93 -50.97
N ILE A 110 -5.69 -20.22 -52.21
CA ILE A 110 -5.69 -21.60 -52.73
C ILE A 110 -4.76 -22.49 -51.89
N GLY A 111 -3.58 -22.00 -51.51
CA GLY A 111 -2.61 -22.75 -50.70
C GLY A 111 -3.13 -23.10 -49.31
N GLU A 112 -3.84 -22.17 -48.66
CA GLU A 112 -4.43 -22.38 -47.33
C GLU A 112 -5.59 -23.36 -47.35
N HIS A 113 -6.32 -23.45 -48.47
CA HIS A 113 -7.51 -24.29 -48.57
C HIS A 113 -7.28 -25.56 -49.42
N GLN A 114 -6.12 -25.78 -50.07
CA GLN A 114 -5.90 -26.83 -51.08
C GLN A 114 -6.27 -28.28 -50.68
N GLU A 115 -6.40 -28.55 -49.38
CA GLU A 115 -6.73 -29.86 -48.79
C GLU A 115 -8.23 -30.06 -48.56
N ASP A 116 -9.04 -29.00 -48.74
CA ASP A 116 -10.48 -29.06 -48.58
C ASP A 116 -11.12 -29.74 -49.81
N PRO A 117 -11.88 -30.85 -49.63
CA PRO A 117 -12.46 -31.62 -50.73
C PRO A 117 -13.59 -30.89 -51.47
N ASP A 118 -14.09 -29.79 -50.91
CA ASP A 118 -15.15 -28.96 -51.47
C ASP A 118 -14.63 -27.90 -52.46
N ILE A 119 -13.32 -27.77 -52.61
CA ILE A 119 -12.71 -26.76 -53.47
C ILE A 119 -12.99 -26.96 -54.95
N ASP A 120 -12.96 -28.20 -55.43
CA ASP A 120 -13.25 -28.51 -56.83
C ASP A 120 -14.75 -28.62 -57.14
N GLU A 121 -15.62 -28.43 -56.15
CA GLU A 121 -17.05 -28.41 -56.38
C GLU A 121 -17.45 -27.18 -57.23
N PRO A 122 -18.27 -27.36 -58.28
CA PRO A 122 -18.67 -26.27 -59.14
C PRO A 122 -19.36 -25.18 -58.33
N ILE A 123 -18.95 -23.93 -58.55
CA ILE A 123 -19.57 -22.75 -57.94
C ILE A 123 -20.99 -22.64 -58.51
N SER A 124 -21.93 -23.30 -57.83
CA SER A 124 -23.34 -23.03 -58.04
C SER A 124 -23.55 -21.59 -57.56
N ASN A 125 -23.80 -20.66 -58.49
CA ASN A 125 -24.30 -19.30 -58.21
C ASN A 125 -25.72 -19.38 -57.65
N SER A 126 -25.82 -20.07 -56.52
CA SER A 126 -27.03 -20.48 -55.84
C SER A 126 -26.75 -20.54 -54.34
N ALA A 127 -26.28 -19.40 -53.81
CA ALA A 127 -26.46 -19.09 -52.40
C ALA A 127 -27.94 -18.80 -52.05
N CYS A 128 -28.89 -19.33 -52.84
CA CYS A 128 -30.30 -19.48 -52.52
C CYS A 128 -30.87 -20.87 -52.87
N ALA A 129 -30.05 -21.88 -53.20
CA ALA A 129 -30.58 -23.24 -53.41
C ALA A 129 -29.54 -24.33 -53.15
N ASN A 130 -29.01 -24.40 -51.92
CA ASN A 130 -28.60 -25.69 -51.38
C ASN A 130 -29.81 -26.35 -50.71
N ALA A 131 -30.46 -27.19 -51.49
CA ALA A 131 -31.26 -28.35 -51.07
C ALA A 131 -31.91 -28.22 -49.70
N THR A 132 -33.04 -27.51 -49.65
CA THR A 132 -34.14 -27.94 -48.80
C THR A 132 -34.46 -29.40 -49.13
N LYS A 133 -33.82 -30.33 -48.42
CA LYS A 133 -34.64 -31.34 -47.74
C LYS A 133 -35.63 -30.48 -46.96
N VAL A 134 -36.85 -30.42 -47.46
CA VAL A 134 -37.96 -29.77 -46.74
C VAL A 134 -38.17 -30.63 -45.50
N LEU A 135 -37.31 -30.42 -44.49
CA LEU A 135 -37.57 -30.82 -43.11
C LEU A 135 -38.91 -30.17 -42.81
N THR A 136 -39.86 -31.01 -42.46
CA THR A 136 -41.22 -30.59 -42.12
C THR A 136 -41.14 -29.45 -41.12
N GLU A 137 -42.09 -28.51 -41.17
CA GLU A 137 -42.11 -27.34 -40.27
C GLU A 137 -42.05 -27.78 -38.80
N GLU A 138 -42.59 -28.96 -38.51
CA GLU A 138 -42.50 -29.63 -37.20
C GLU A 138 -41.08 -30.04 -36.82
N GLU A 139 -40.29 -30.63 -37.72
CA GLU A 139 -38.89 -31.00 -37.41
C GLU A 139 -37.97 -29.77 -37.26
N LYS A 140 -38.28 -28.68 -37.96
CA LYS A 140 -37.57 -27.40 -37.78
C LYS A 140 -37.93 -26.77 -36.44
N ALA A 141 -39.20 -26.80 -36.04
CA ALA A 141 -39.65 -26.35 -34.73
C ALA A 141 -39.04 -27.19 -33.60
N GLN A 142 -38.96 -28.52 -33.75
CA GLN A 142 -38.31 -29.41 -32.78
C GLN A 142 -36.80 -29.14 -32.66
N LYS A 143 -36.11 -28.88 -33.77
CA LYS A 143 -34.68 -28.51 -33.74
C LYS A 143 -34.45 -27.15 -33.11
N LEU A 144 -35.30 -26.16 -33.36
CA LEU A 144 -35.23 -24.85 -32.69
C LEU A 144 -35.51 -24.98 -31.18
N ALA A 145 -36.54 -25.73 -30.79
CA ALA A 145 -36.84 -26.00 -29.39
C ALA A 145 -35.70 -26.76 -28.70
N ALA A 146 -35.06 -27.72 -29.39
CA ALA A 146 -33.90 -28.43 -28.86
C ALA A 146 -32.66 -27.54 -28.72
N LEU A 147 -32.43 -26.61 -29.66
CA LEU A 147 -31.33 -25.63 -29.56
C LEU A 147 -31.59 -24.59 -28.47
N GLU A 148 -32.82 -24.11 -28.34
CA GLU A 148 -33.24 -23.17 -27.30
C GLU A 148 -33.14 -23.80 -25.91
N ALA A 149 -33.56 -25.06 -25.74
CA ALA A 149 -33.37 -25.81 -24.51
C ALA A 149 -31.88 -25.94 -24.14
N LYS A 150 -31.01 -26.16 -25.12
CA LYS A 150 -29.55 -26.26 -24.91
C LYS A 150 -28.90 -24.92 -24.57
N ILE A 151 -29.42 -23.81 -25.10
CA ILE A 151 -28.97 -22.45 -24.74
C ILE A 151 -29.39 -22.13 -23.30
N GLU A 152 -30.61 -22.48 -22.91
CA GLU A 152 -31.13 -22.25 -21.57
C GLU A 152 -30.42 -23.12 -20.53
N GLU A 153 -30.12 -24.38 -20.84
CA GLU A 153 -29.28 -25.25 -20.01
C GLU A 153 -27.89 -24.63 -19.81
N ARG A 154 -27.23 -24.18 -20.89
CA ARG A 154 -25.93 -23.51 -20.82
C ARG A 154 -25.98 -22.20 -20.01
N ARG A 155 -27.09 -21.45 -20.06
CA ARG A 155 -27.30 -20.25 -19.24
C ARG A 155 -27.47 -20.59 -17.76
N ARG A 156 -28.24 -21.63 -17.44
CA ARG A 156 -28.43 -22.11 -16.06
C ARG A 156 -27.13 -22.62 -15.46
N GLU A 157 -26.34 -23.38 -16.21
CA GLU A 157 -25.02 -23.82 -15.78
C GLU A 157 -24.06 -22.66 -15.48
N ARG A 158 -24.08 -21.60 -16.30
CA ARG A 158 -23.28 -20.39 -16.06
C ARG A 158 -23.69 -19.70 -14.76
N ILE A 159 -25.01 -19.56 -14.53
CA ILE A 159 -25.55 -18.97 -13.30
C ILE A 159 -25.19 -19.84 -12.07
N GLU A 160 -25.27 -21.16 -12.19
CA GLU A 160 -24.90 -22.11 -11.12
C GLU A 160 -23.41 -22.02 -10.79
N LYS A 161 -22.54 -21.98 -11.81
CA LYS A 161 -21.09 -21.79 -11.65
C LYS A 161 -20.76 -20.46 -11.00
N GLU A 162 -21.39 -19.36 -11.42
CA GLU A 162 -21.19 -18.05 -10.79
C GLU A 162 -21.64 -18.05 -9.32
N LYS A 163 -22.72 -18.75 -8.96
CA LYS A 163 -23.14 -18.94 -7.55
C LYS A 163 -22.11 -19.76 -6.77
N GLN A 164 -21.61 -20.85 -7.34
CA GLN A 164 -20.58 -21.68 -6.72
C GLN A 164 -19.28 -20.91 -6.51
N GLU A 165 -18.85 -20.13 -7.50
CA GLU A 165 -17.67 -19.27 -7.39
C GLU A 165 -17.85 -18.20 -6.31
N LYS A 166 -19.04 -17.58 -6.21
CA LYS A 166 -19.34 -16.63 -5.12
C LYS A 166 -19.25 -17.29 -3.74
N ILE A 167 -19.82 -18.49 -3.59
CA ILE A 167 -19.74 -19.27 -2.34
C ILE A 167 -18.28 -19.61 -2.03
N GLN A 168 -17.51 -20.08 -3.03
CA GLN A 168 -16.10 -20.39 -2.85
C GLN A 168 -15.27 -19.16 -2.51
N ASN A 169 -15.53 -18.01 -3.13
CA ASN A 169 -14.82 -16.77 -2.85
C ASN A 169 -15.12 -16.26 -1.43
N GLU A 170 -16.38 -16.36 -0.98
CA GLU A 170 -16.75 -16.04 0.40
C GLU A 170 -16.11 -17.01 1.41
N ILE A 171 -16.07 -18.32 1.10
CA ILE A 171 -15.36 -19.32 1.92
C ILE A 171 -13.86 -18.99 1.98
N LYS A 172 -13.21 -18.78 0.83
CA LYS A 172 -11.78 -18.42 0.73
C LYS A 172 -11.47 -17.17 1.54
N ARG A 173 -12.35 -16.17 1.53
CA ARG A 173 -12.20 -14.95 2.33
C ARG A 173 -12.28 -15.23 3.83
N ARG A 174 -13.15 -16.14 4.28
CA ARG A 174 -13.24 -16.55 5.69
C ARG A 174 -12.10 -17.46 6.12
N THR A 175 -11.68 -18.39 5.28
CA THR A 175 -10.59 -19.32 5.58
C THR A 175 -9.26 -18.60 5.63
N THR A 176 -8.95 -17.74 4.65
CA THR A 176 -7.70 -16.97 4.65
C THR A 176 -7.54 -16.11 5.91
N GLY A 177 -8.59 -15.45 6.39
CA GLY A 177 -8.54 -14.72 7.66
C GLY A 177 -8.29 -15.63 8.87
N ARG A 178 -8.97 -16.78 8.93
CA ARG A 178 -8.81 -17.77 10.01
C ARG A 178 -7.44 -18.44 10.00
N ASP A 179 -6.92 -18.78 8.82
CA ASP A 179 -5.65 -19.44 8.64
C ASP A 179 -4.49 -18.49 8.96
N MET A 180 -4.61 -17.20 8.62
CA MET A 180 -3.66 -16.17 9.02
C MET A 180 -3.62 -15.96 10.54
N GLN A 181 -4.76 -16.05 11.23
CA GLN A 181 -4.81 -15.96 12.68
C GLN A 181 -4.17 -17.19 13.34
N LYS A 182 -4.55 -18.40 12.90
CA LYS A 182 -3.94 -19.64 13.39
C LYS A 182 -2.42 -19.65 13.20
N ALA A 183 -1.94 -19.23 12.03
CA ALA A 183 -0.50 -19.14 11.76
C ALA A 183 0.21 -18.14 12.70
N ARG A 184 -0.42 -17.00 13.04
CA ARG A 184 0.13 -16.06 14.01
C ARG A 184 0.19 -16.66 15.42
N ASP A 185 -0.89 -17.29 15.86
CA ASP A 185 -0.96 -17.93 17.18
C ASP A 185 0.10 -19.05 17.30
N GLU A 186 0.28 -19.85 16.26
CA GLU A 186 1.32 -20.89 16.19
C GLU A 186 2.74 -20.32 16.28
N ILE A 187 3.01 -19.22 15.56
CA ILE A 187 4.30 -18.53 15.63
C ILE A 187 4.55 -17.96 17.03
N GLU A 188 3.56 -17.33 17.65
CA GLU A 188 3.66 -16.80 19.01
C GLU A 188 3.90 -17.92 20.04
N ASP A 189 3.24 -19.06 19.91
CA ASP A 189 3.46 -20.23 20.76
C ASP A 189 4.87 -20.79 20.64
N ILE A 190 5.40 -20.87 19.42
CA ILE A 190 6.79 -21.30 19.18
C ILE A 190 7.76 -20.32 19.83
N GLN A 191 7.55 -19.01 19.67
CA GLN A 191 8.38 -17.99 20.31
C GLN A 191 8.33 -18.06 21.83
N ARG A 192 7.14 -18.24 22.41
CA ARG A 192 6.98 -18.41 23.87
C ARG A 192 7.70 -19.65 24.38
N LYS A 193 7.62 -20.78 23.68
CA LYS A 193 8.33 -22.02 24.06
C LYS A 193 9.84 -21.81 24.03
N ILE A 194 10.38 -21.22 22.96
CA ILE A 194 11.81 -20.91 22.85
C ILE A 194 12.27 -19.99 23.99
N ALA A 195 11.47 -18.96 24.32
CA ALA A 195 11.78 -18.04 25.40
C ALA A 195 11.81 -18.74 26.78
N VAL A 196 10.83 -19.60 27.06
CA VAL A 196 10.78 -20.38 28.30
C VAL A 196 11.98 -21.33 28.41
N ASP A 197 12.34 -22.01 27.32
CA ASP A 197 13.47 -22.93 27.32
C ASP A 197 14.81 -22.20 27.48
N LYS A 198 14.95 -21.00 26.89
CA LYS A 198 16.10 -20.12 27.11
C LYS A 198 16.21 -19.70 28.58
N LEU A 199 15.10 -19.27 29.17
CA LEU A 199 15.04 -18.90 30.60
C LEU A 199 15.41 -20.07 31.51
N LYS A 200 14.97 -21.30 31.20
CA LYS A 200 15.35 -22.51 31.96
C LYS A 200 16.84 -22.77 31.87
N LYS A 201 17.43 -22.70 30.67
CA LYS A 201 18.87 -22.88 30.45
C LYS A 201 19.70 -21.84 31.21
N GLU A 202 19.31 -20.57 31.16
CA GLU A 202 19.98 -19.50 31.91
C GLU A 202 19.88 -19.74 33.43
N ARG A 203 18.71 -20.15 33.93
CA ARG A 203 18.54 -20.51 35.36
C ARG A 203 19.40 -21.69 35.77
N GLU A 204 19.56 -22.70 34.92
CA GLU A 204 20.43 -23.85 35.18
C GLU A 204 21.91 -23.46 35.16
N GLN A 205 22.33 -22.65 34.19
CA GLN A 205 23.71 -22.13 34.13
C GLN A 205 24.05 -21.30 35.36
N VAL A 206 23.14 -20.43 35.81
CA VAL A 206 23.33 -19.65 37.05
C VAL A 206 23.43 -20.56 38.27
N LYS A 207 22.65 -21.63 38.35
CA LYS A 207 22.77 -22.63 39.43
C LYS A 207 24.12 -23.33 39.41
N ILE A 208 24.56 -23.78 38.23
CA ILE A 208 25.86 -24.45 38.04
C ILE A 208 27.00 -23.50 38.45
N GLU A 209 26.97 -22.25 38.00
CA GLU A 209 28.02 -21.27 38.33
C GLU A 209 28.02 -20.95 39.83
N ARG A 210 26.84 -20.80 40.43
CA ARG A 210 26.70 -20.62 41.88
C ARG A 210 27.27 -21.80 42.66
N GLU A 211 27.04 -23.03 42.21
CA GLU A 211 27.60 -24.23 42.83
C GLU A 211 29.12 -24.32 42.64
N ARG A 212 29.64 -23.91 41.48
CA ARG A 212 31.08 -23.82 41.22
C ARG A 212 31.77 -22.85 42.19
N ILE A 213 31.22 -21.65 42.34
CA ILE A 213 31.70 -20.63 43.28
C ILE A 213 31.61 -21.15 44.72
N ARG A 214 30.50 -21.81 45.08
CA ARG A 214 30.33 -22.39 46.42
C ARG A 214 31.37 -23.45 46.73
N LYS A 215 31.69 -24.33 45.77
CA LYS A 215 32.76 -25.32 45.89
C LYS A 215 34.12 -24.67 46.03
N GLN A 216 34.41 -23.61 45.27
CA GLN A 216 35.66 -22.84 45.43
C GLN A 216 35.79 -22.26 46.84
N PHE A 217 34.73 -21.62 47.36
CA PHE A 217 34.75 -21.12 48.74
C PHE A 217 34.91 -22.23 49.78
N GLU A 218 34.32 -23.40 49.55
CA GLU A 218 34.45 -24.54 50.45
C GLU A 218 35.88 -25.09 50.47
N MET A 219 36.50 -25.19 49.29
CA MET A 219 37.92 -25.56 49.17
C MET A 219 38.85 -24.54 49.83
N ASP A 220 38.65 -23.24 49.58
CA ASP A 220 39.42 -22.16 50.23
C ASP A 220 39.22 -22.18 51.76
N LYS A 221 37.99 -22.43 52.22
CA LYS A 221 37.65 -22.50 53.64
C LYS A 221 38.30 -23.72 54.31
N LEU A 222 38.34 -24.86 53.62
CA LEU A 222 39.06 -26.06 54.07
C LEU A 222 40.58 -25.83 54.11
N GLU A 223 41.15 -25.18 53.10
CA GLU A 223 42.57 -24.85 53.06
C GLU A 223 42.98 -23.92 54.21
N ARG A 224 42.18 -22.87 54.49
CA ARG A 224 42.40 -21.98 55.64
C ARG A 224 42.29 -22.71 56.98
N ARG A 225 41.34 -23.66 57.11
CA ARG A 225 41.21 -24.47 58.32
C ARG A 225 42.40 -25.41 58.49
N ALA A 226 42.88 -26.05 57.42
CA ALA A 226 44.06 -26.92 57.43
C ALA A 226 45.36 -26.16 57.75
N ARG A 227 45.48 -24.90 57.31
CA ARG A 227 46.61 -24.00 57.62
C ARG A 227 46.45 -23.20 58.92
N GLY A 228 45.46 -23.50 59.76
CA GLY A 228 45.31 -22.86 61.08
C GLY A 228 44.92 -21.37 61.04
N GLY A 229 44.26 -20.91 59.98
CA GLY A 229 43.71 -19.53 59.88
C GLY A 229 44.70 -18.46 59.41
N LYS A 230 45.96 -18.82 59.07
CA LYS A 230 46.94 -17.88 58.52
C LYS A 230 46.88 -17.85 56.99
N LEU A 231 46.52 -16.71 56.42
CA LEU A 231 46.57 -16.44 54.98
C LEU A 231 48.00 -16.10 54.57
N THR A 232 48.60 -16.86 53.64
CA THR A 232 49.84 -16.47 52.96
C THR A 232 49.48 -15.84 51.61
N GLY A 233 49.47 -14.52 51.58
CA GLY A 233 49.29 -13.72 50.37
C GLY A 233 49.42 -12.25 50.75
N ALA A 234 50.26 -11.50 50.05
CA ALA A 234 50.36 -10.05 50.22
C ALA A 234 48.95 -9.42 50.09
N PRO A 235 48.65 -8.31 50.78
CA PRO A 235 47.39 -7.60 50.61
C PRO A 235 47.20 -7.35 49.11
N PHE A 236 46.20 -7.98 48.51
CA PHE A 236 45.76 -7.59 47.19
C PHE A 236 45.18 -6.19 47.37
N GLU A 237 45.94 -5.17 46.98
CA GLU A 237 45.37 -3.84 46.80
C GLU A 237 44.27 -3.99 45.76
N LEU A 238 43.03 -3.89 46.24
CA LEU A 238 41.91 -3.59 45.36
C LEU A 238 42.29 -2.31 44.63
N PRO A 239 42.35 -2.30 43.29
CA PRO A 239 42.29 -1.03 42.58
C PRO A 239 41.05 -0.32 43.08
N VAL A 240 41.25 0.83 43.73
CA VAL A 240 40.19 1.80 44.02
C VAL A 240 39.79 2.44 42.69
N GLU A 241 39.30 1.64 41.76
CA GLU A 241 38.47 2.09 40.66
C GLU A 241 37.04 1.83 41.08
N SER A 242 36.45 2.86 41.68
CA SER A 242 35.04 3.22 41.55
C SER A 242 34.10 2.04 41.29
N ALA A 243 33.85 1.27 42.35
CA ALA A 243 32.69 0.39 42.43
C ALA A 243 31.41 1.25 42.46
N GLN A 244 30.92 1.66 41.29
CA GLN A 244 29.50 1.95 41.12
C GLN A 244 28.76 0.62 41.22
N THR A 245 28.33 0.32 42.43
CA THR A 245 27.36 -0.72 42.72
C THR A 245 25.97 -0.18 42.38
N GLU A 246 25.45 -0.59 41.22
CA GLU A 246 24.01 -0.52 40.96
C GLU A 246 23.29 -1.48 41.91
N THR A 247 22.93 -0.97 43.09
CA THR A 247 21.90 -1.58 43.93
C THR A 247 20.59 -0.84 43.68
N LYS A 248 19.66 -1.60 43.12
CA LYS A 248 18.25 -1.25 42.99
C LYS A 248 17.57 -1.40 44.35
N ALA A 249 17.33 -0.31 45.07
CA ALA A 249 16.17 -0.08 45.94
C ALA A 249 16.12 1.37 46.45
N GLN A 250 15.12 2.10 45.98
CA GLN A 250 14.36 3.22 46.58
C GLN A 250 15.00 4.20 47.57
N GLU A 251 14.98 5.47 47.14
CA GLU A 251 14.31 6.59 47.82
C GLU A 251 14.96 7.16 49.09
N SER A 252 15.82 8.16 48.87
CA SER A 252 15.90 9.36 49.71
C SER A 252 16.49 10.51 48.90
N THR A 253 15.73 11.60 48.86
CA THR A 253 15.98 12.89 48.24
C THR A 253 17.20 13.61 48.79
N GLU A 254 18.13 14.02 47.92
CA GLU A 254 18.86 15.31 47.99
C GLU A 254 19.62 15.61 46.66
N PRO A 255 19.85 16.89 46.32
CA PRO A 255 19.89 17.37 44.93
C PRO A 255 21.27 17.22 44.30
N LYS A 256 21.31 16.62 43.10
CA LYS A 256 22.43 16.79 42.16
C LYS A 256 22.54 18.28 41.79
N PRO A 257 23.76 18.82 41.54
CA PRO A 257 23.94 20.20 41.11
C PRO A 257 23.07 20.43 39.86
N GLN A 258 22.00 21.20 40.01
CA GLN A 258 21.05 21.42 38.93
C GLN A 258 21.73 22.37 37.93
N LEU A 259 22.28 21.81 36.84
CA LEU A 259 22.61 22.61 35.67
C LEU A 259 21.38 23.44 35.31
N SER A 260 21.58 24.68 34.85
CA SER A 260 20.44 25.54 34.55
C SER A 260 19.52 24.86 33.52
N PRO A 261 18.19 25.07 33.56
CA PRO A 261 17.28 24.42 32.60
C PRO A 261 17.70 24.64 31.13
N LYS A 262 18.31 25.81 30.83
CA LYS A 262 18.88 26.14 29.52
C LYS A 262 20.10 25.28 29.15
N GLU A 263 21.00 25.03 30.10
CA GLU A 263 22.17 24.16 29.89
C GLU A 263 21.74 22.69 29.71
N GLN A 264 20.75 22.22 30.48
CA GLN A 264 20.23 20.86 30.33
C GLN A 264 19.66 20.59 28.94
N ILE A 265 18.98 21.59 28.36
CA ILE A 265 18.50 21.56 26.98
C ILE A 265 19.67 21.44 26.00
N ALA A 266 20.71 22.26 26.16
CA ALA A 266 21.89 22.23 25.31
C ALA A 266 22.61 20.88 25.36
N THR A 267 22.87 20.34 26.56
CA THR A 267 23.48 19.01 26.74
C THR A 267 22.63 17.90 26.13
N SER A 268 21.30 18.01 26.21
CA SER A 268 20.40 17.04 25.60
C SER A 268 20.46 17.09 24.07
N ILE A 269 20.52 18.29 23.48
CA ILE A 269 20.71 18.48 22.04
C ILE A 269 22.07 17.94 21.58
N GLU A 270 23.15 18.17 22.34
CA GLU A 270 24.48 17.62 22.02
C GLU A 270 24.48 16.09 22.01
N LYS A 271 23.84 15.46 23.00
CA LYS A 271 23.64 14.00 23.02
C LYS A 271 22.83 13.54 21.81
N LEU A 272 21.79 14.27 21.41
CA LEU A 272 21.00 13.95 20.22
C LEU A 272 21.81 14.10 18.92
N LYS A 273 22.75 15.05 18.85
CA LYS A 273 23.67 15.21 17.71
C LYS A 273 24.65 14.04 17.55
N GLN A 274 24.94 13.29 18.62
CA GLN A 274 25.82 12.11 18.55
C GLN A 274 25.16 10.93 17.82
N TYR A 275 23.83 10.86 17.79
CA TYR A 275 23.07 9.81 17.09
C TYR A 275 22.98 10.08 15.58
N ARG A 276 24.11 9.93 14.89
CA ARG A 276 24.23 10.09 13.42
C ARG A 276 23.90 8.84 12.62
N ILE A 277 23.88 7.68 13.26
CA ILE A 277 23.59 6.40 12.59
C ILE A 277 22.09 6.38 12.26
N GLY A 278 21.75 6.36 10.97
CA GLY A 278 20.37 6.23 10.49
C GLY A 278 19.48 7.48 10.62
N ASP A 279 20.06 8.67 10.77
CA ASP A 279 19.34 9.94 10.97
C ASP A 279 18.35 9.95 12.16
N ASP A 280 18.55 9.04 13.12
CA ASP A 280 17.70 8.90 14.31
C ASP A 280 17.75 10.17 15.18
N GLY A 281 18.91 10.80 15.33
CA GLY A 281 19.06 12.07 16.05
C GLY A 281 18.33 13.23 15.37
N LEU A 282 18.40 13.32 14.04
CA LEU A 282 17.72 14.37 13.26
C LEU A 282 16.19 14.19 13.29
N THR A 283 15.71 12.95 13.16
CA THR A 283 14.27 12.66 13.28
C THR A 283 13.74 12.89 14.69
N ALA A 284 14.53 12.62 15.73
CA ALA A 284 14.20 12.96 17.11
C ALA A 284 14.07 14.47 17.31
N LEU A 285 15.06 15.25 16.86
CA LEU A 285 15.05 16.71 16.97
C LEU A 285 13.87 17.34 16.21
N LYS A 286 13.54 16.84 15.01
CA LYS A 286 12.33 17.27 14.27
C LYS A 286 11.04 16.97 15.04
N THR A 287 10.97 15.80 15.68
CA THR A 287 9.80 15.41 16.50
C THR A 287 9.66 16.31 17.73
N LEU A 288 10.77 16.62 18.42
CA LEU A 288 10.81 17.55 19.55
C LEU A 288 10.42 18.98 19.13
N ASN A 289 10.91 19.46 17.98
CA ASN A 289 10.54 20.78 17.45
C ASN A 289 9.04 20.86 17.14
N MET A 290 8.42 19.79 16.64
CA MET A 290 6.96 19.74 16.44
C MET A 290 6.19 19.93 17.75
N TYR A 291 6.64 19.30 18.85
CA TYR A 291 6.00 19.49 20.16
C TYR A 291 6.15 20.92 20.68
N LEU A 292 7.34 21.51 20.52
CA LEU A 292 7.58 22.90 20.89
C LEU A 292 6.73 23.86 20.06
N LYS A 293 6.59 23.62 18.75
CA LYS A 293 5.74 24.41 17.86
C LYS A 293 4.28 24.39 18.32
N ASN A 294 3.73 23.20 18.57
CA ASN A 294 2.35 23.04 19.03
C ASN A 294 2.12 23.73 20.38
N LEU A 295 3.06 23.61 21.33
CA LEU A 295 2.99 24.30 22.61
C LEU A 295 3.04 25.83 22.49
N ILE A 296 3.78 26.38 21.53
CA ILE A 296 3.92 27.84 21.35
C ILE A 296 2.69 28.41 20.61
N GLU A 297 2.20 27.71 19.59
CA GLU A 297 1.06 28.16 18.77
C GLU A 297 -0.27 28.01 19.52
N GLN A 298 -0.45 26.93 20.28
CA GLN A 298 -1.68 26.65 21.04
C GLN A 298 -1.36 26.50 22.53
N PRO A 299 -1.19 27.63 23.24
CA PRO A 299 -0.79 27.64 24.64
C PRO A 299 -1.81 27.01 25.60
N ASP A 300 -3.09 27.13 25.26
CA ASP A 300 -4.18 26.88 26.21
C ASP A 300 -4.71 25.44 26.16
N GLU A 301 -4.36 24.70 25.11
CA GLU A 301 -4.86 23.34 24.90
C GLU A 301 -4.06 22.29 25.67
N GLU A 302 -4.73 21.58 26.57
CA GLU A 302 -4.14 20.53 27.41
C GLU A 302 -3.59 19.35 26.61
N LYS A 303 -4.15 19.07 25.43
CA LYS A 303 -3.72 17.96 24.57
C LYS A 303 -2.25 18.07 24.13
N PHE A 304 -1.69 19.28 24.06
CA PHE A 304 -0.27 19.50 23.73
C PHE A 304 0.63 19.54 24.96
N ARG A 305 0.03 19.63 26.16
CA ARG A 305 0.72 19.55 27.45
C ARG A 305 0.92 18.10 27.88
N SER A 306 0.17 17.16 27.32
CA SER A 306 0.34 15.73 27.52
C SER A 306 1.01 15.04 26.32
N ILE A 307 2.06 14.26 26.55
CA ILE A 307 2.71 13.42 25.54
C ILE A 307 2.63 11.97 25.99
N ASN A 308 2.05 11.09 25.19
CA ASN A 308 2.01 9.66 25.46
C ASN A 308 3.29 8.97 24.96
N LEU A 309 4.06 8.36 25.87
CA LEU A 309 5.29 7.64 25.52
C LEU A 309 5.03 6.31 24.79
N ASP A 310 3.83 5.75 24.91
CA ASP A 310 3.48 4.49 24.27
C ASP A 310 3.26 4.65 22.77
N ASN A 311 3.01 5.86 22.28
CA ASN A 311 2.91 6.12 20.85
C ASN A 311 4.21 5.68 20.16
N ALA A 312 4.10 4.78 19.17
CA ALA A 312 5.23 4.18 18.49
C ALA A 312 6.22 5.21 17.91
N ALA A 313 5.73 6.35 17.42
CA ALA A 313 6.58 7.43 16.91
C ALA A 313 7.42 8.09 18.02
N VAL A 314 6.82 8.35 19.18
CA VAL A 314 7.48 8.95 20.35
C VAL A 314 8.46 7.96 20.97
N ARG A 315 8.01 6.72 21.13
CA ARG A 315 8.83 5.65 21.70
C ARG A 315 10.11 5.42 20.92
N LYS A 316 9.98 5.30 19.59
CA LYS A 316 11.11 5.00 18.70
C LYS A 316 12.05 6.20 18.50
N ARG A 317 11.54 7.43 18.47
CA ARG A 317 12.34 8.63 18.13
C ARG A 317 12.83 9.41 19.35
N VAL A 318 12.05 9.47 20.43
CA VAL A 318 12.34 10.35 21.58
C VAL A 318 12.63 9.54 22.85
N ALA A 319 11.83 8.49 23.13
CA ALA A 319 11.98 7.73 24.38
C ALA A 319 13.18 6.75 24.36
N SER A 320 13.52 6.20 23.19
CA SER A 320 14.67 5.31 22.99
C SER A 320 16.02 6.03 23.10
N LEU A 321 16.05 7.35 22.87
CA LEU A 321 17.27 8.13 22.86
C LEU A 321 17.52 8.77 24.23
N VAL A 322 18.75 8.62 24.73
CA VAL A 322 19.16 9.09 26.07
C VAL A 322 18.94 10.60 26.25
N GLY A 323 19.02 11.40 25.18
CA GLY A 323 18.79 12.84 25.20
C GLY A 323 17.32 13.27 25.12
N GLY A 324 16.40 12.44 24.62
CA GLY A 324 15.03 12.85 24.33
C GLY A 324 14.17 13.07 25.57
N ILE A 325 14.21 12.13 26.52
CA ILE A 325 13.46 12.26 27.78
C ILE A 325 14.08 13.34 28.69
N ALA A 326 15.41 13.44 28.70
CA ALA A 326 16.12 14.47 29.46
C ALA A 326 15.75 15.89 28.99
N PHE A 327 15.62 16.08 27.66
CA PHE A 327 15.16 17.32 27.07
C PHE A 327 13.75 17.70 27.54
N LEU A 328 12.79 16.76 27.50
CA LEU A 328 11.42 17.03 27.94
C LEU A 328 11.35 17.35 29.43
N LYS A 329 12.11 16.65 30.27
CA LYS A 329 12.22 16.97 31.71
C LYS A 329 12.78 18.37 31.96
N ALA A 330 13.78 18.80 31.18
CA ALA A 330 14.35 20.14 31.28
C ALA A 330 13.35 21.26 30.89
N LEU A 331 12.36 20.95 30.04
CA LEU A 331 11.25 21.85 29.71
C LEU A 331 10.13 21.89 30.79
N GLY A 332 10.23 21.05 31.83
CA GLY A 332 9.24 20.97 32.90
C GLY A 332 8.18 19.87 32.73
N TYR A 333 8.34 18.97 31.75
CA TYR A 333 7.47 17.79 31.67
C TYR A 333 7.78 16.81 32.80
N GLU A 334 6.74 16.42 33.51
CA GLU A 334 6.80 15.45 34.60
C GLU A 334 6.24 14.11 34.11
N LYS A 335 6.91 13.01 34.47
CA LYS A 335 6.44 11.67 34.09
C LYS A 335 5.38 11.23 35.11
N ASP A 336 4.18 10.96 34.63
CA ASP A 336 3.15 10.31 35.43
C ASP A 336 3.36 8.79 35.39
N GLU A 337 3.56 8.17 36.55
CA GLU A 337 3.87 6.73 36.63
C GLU A 337 2.68 5.84 36.27
N SER A 338 1.46 6.36 36.36
CA SER A 338 0.23 5.59 36.16
C SER A 338 -0.09 5.36 34.68
N ASP A 339 0.09 6.40 33.85
CA ASP A 339 -0.39 6.40 32.46
C ASP A 339 0.74 6.31 31.42
N ASN A 340 2.00 6.22 31.86
CA ASN A 340 3.18 6.35 30.98
C ASN A 340 3.12 7.60 30.07
N THR A 341 2.50 8.68 30.57
CA THR A 341 2.37 9.96 29.89
C THR A 341 3.25 11.01 30.56
N LEU A 342 3.81 11.93 29.76
CA LEU A 342 4.48 13.12 30.27
C LEU A 342 3.49 14.28 30.26
N LYS A 343 3.28 14.92 31.40
CA LYS A 343 2.38 16.07 31.56
C LYS A 343 3.19 17.31 31.93
N LEU A 344 2.90 18.43 31.27
CA LEU A 344 3.48 19.74 31.59
C LEU A 344 2.49 20.52 32.45
N ASN A 345 2.90 20.89 33.67
CA ASN A 345 2.08 21.75 34.53
C ASN A 345 2.13 23.21 34.03
N ILE A 346 1.01 23.92 34.15
CA ILE A 346 0.84 25.30 33.68
C ILE A 346 1.83 26.25 34.37
N GLU A 347 2.10 26.02 35.65
CA GLU A 347 2.97 26.86 36.48
C GLU A 347 4.46 26.71 36.15
N LYS A 348 4.88 25.57 35.61
CA LYS A 348 6.27 25.31 35.21
C LYS A 348 6.55 25.74 33.76
N ARG A 349 5.60 26.45 33.13
CA ARG A 349 5.66 26.80 31.71
C ARG A 349 6.38 28.14 31.49
N ASP A 350 7.69 28.07 31.39
CA ASP A 350 8.50 29.23 31.00
C ASP A 350 8.46 29.46 29.50
N MET A 351 7.66 30.43 29.05
CA MET A 351 7.52 30.76 27.62
C MET A 351 8.84 31.19 26.96
N GLU A 352 9.72 31.87 27.70
CA GLU A 352 11.04 32.25 27.19
C GLU A 352 11.95 31.04 26.98
N LEU A 353 11.87 30.07 27.89
CA LEU A 353 12.63 28.83 27.82
C LEU A 353 12.15 27.96 26.65
N LEU A 354 10.83 27.89 26.42
CA LEU A 354 10.26 27.21 25.25
C LEU A 354 10.71 27.85 23.92
N LYS A 355 10.73 29.18 23.84
CA LYS A 355 11.23 29.89 22.66
C LYS A 355 12.72 29.63 22.44
N HIS A 356 13.54 29.67 23.50
CA HIS A 356 14.96 29.34 23.44
C HIS A 356 15.19 27.89 23.00
N ALA A 357 14.43 26.94 23.56
CA ALA A 357 14.48 25.54 23.19
C ALA A 357 14.16 25.35 21.71
N LYS A 358 13.12 26.04 21.20
CA LYS A 358 12.76 26.00 19.79
C LYS A 358 13.90 26.49 18.91
N THR A 359 14.43 27.68 19.16
CA THR A 359 15.55 28.23 18.37
C THR A 359 16.80 27.34 18.43
N SER A 360 17.09 26.74 19.59
CA SER A 360 18.23 25.84 19.77
C SER A 360 18.04 24.53 18.99
N THR A 361 16.83 23.96 19.01
CA THR A 361 16.52 22.76 18.21
C THR A 361 16.51 23.04 16.72
N GLU A 362 15.99 24.19 16.26
CA GLU A 362 16.03 24.61 14.85
C GLU A 362 17.46 24.79 14.35
N SER A 363 18.31 25.45 15.15
CA SER A 363 19.75 25.57 14.87
C SER A 363 20.43 24.19 14.79
N ALA A 364 20.10 23.28 15.70
CA ALA A 364 20.66 21.92 15.68
C ALA A 364 20.20 21.09 14.48
N ILE A 365 18.94 21.23 14.05
CA ILE A 365 18.42 20.59 12.84
C ILE A 365 19.15 21.15 11.61
N ALA A 366 19.33 22.46 11.52
CA ALA A 366 20.05 23.11 10.42
C ALA A 366 21.54 22.69 10.36
N ALA A 367 22.15 22.31 11.48
CA ALA A 367 23.53 21.81 11.52
C ALA A 367 23.67 20.31 11.15
N LEU A 368 22.56 19.56 11.15
CA LEU A 368 22.51 18.13 10.84
C LEU A 368 21.84 17.81 9.49
N THR A 369 21.14 18.80 8.91
CA THR A 369 20.58 18.77 7.55
C THR A 369 21.65 19.27 6.58
#